data_AF-A0A6A0R3K6-F1
#
_entry.id   AF-A0A6A0R3K6-F1
#
_cell.length_a   1.000
_cell.length_b   1.000
_cell.length_c   1.000
_cell.angle_alpha   90.00
_cell.angle_beta   90.00
_cell.angle_gamma   90.00
#
_symmetry.space_group_name_H-M   'P 1'
#
loop_
_entity.id
_entity.type
_entity.pdbx_description
1 polymer ?
#
loop_
_entity_poly.entity_id
_entity_poly.type
_entity_poly.pdbx_seq_one_letter_code
_entity_poly.pdbx_strand_id
1 'polypeptide(L)' 'MKIGAHVSPKNPLAEAADRDADAVQIFLANPQSWKPPLPRADADELKSSDIDFYVHSPYLMNLASPNNRVRIPSRKTL' A
#
# COMPACT_ATOMS: atom_id res chain seq x y z
N MET A 1 -3.85 -12.29 -18.28
CA MET A 1 -2.80 -11.52 -17.58
C MET A 1 -3.54 -10.43 -16.84
N LYS A 2 -3.36 -10.29 -15.52
CA LYS A 2 -4.10 -9.30 -14.73
C LYS A 2 -3.53 -7.91 -14.99
N ILE A 3 -4.38 -6.94 -15.32
CA ILE A 3 -3.98 -5.56 -15.60
C ILE A 3 -4.58 -4.64 -14.55
N GLY A 4 -3.82 -3.62 -14.15
CA GLY A 4 -4.18 -2.78 -13.03
C GLY A 4 -3.49 -1.43 -13.01
N ALA A 5 -3.76 -0.66 -11.95
CA ALA A 5 -3.19 0.67 -11.75
C ALA A 5 -2.80 0.92 -10.29
N HIS A 6 -1.92 1.90 -10.08
CA HIS A 6 -1.71 2.48 -8.76
C HIS A 6 -2.80 3.51 -8.48
N VAL A 7 -3.57 3.34 -7.41
CA VAL A 7 -4.78 4.13 -7.13
C VAL A 7 -4.77 4.74 -5.72
N SER A 8 -5.69 5.67 -5.49
CA SER A 8 -5.94 6.23 -4.17
C SER A 8 -6.41 5.14 -3.19
N PRO A 9 -5.90 5.10 -1.95
CA PRO A 9 -6.36 4.13 -0.97
C PRO A 9 -7.71 4.51 -0.33
N LYS A 10 -8.36 5.61 -0.73
CA LYS A 10 -9.61 6.07 -0.08
C LYS A 10 -10.78 5.13 -0.34
N ASN A 11 -10.95 4.69 -1.58
CA ASN A 11 -11.97 3.72 -1.98
C ASN A 11 -11.42 2.88 -3.16
N PRO A 12 -10.54 1.91 -2.87
CA PRO A 12 -9.77 1.27 -3.93
C PRO A 12 -10.61 0.33 -4.81
N LEU A 13 -11.75 -0.19 -4.32
CA LEU A 13 -12.67 -0.98 -5.14
C LEU A 13 -13.40 -0.13 -6.18
N ALA A 14 -13.85 1.07 -5.79
CA ALA A 14 -14.42 2.01 -6.77
C ALA A 14 -13.36 2.42 -7.81
N GLU A 15 -12.14 2.70 -7.38
CA GLU A 15 -11.04 3.05 -8.30
C GLU A 15 -10.69 1.89 -9.25
N ALA A 16 -10.82 0.63 -8.81
CA ALA A 16 -10.64 -0.54 -9.65
C ALA A 16 -11.76 -0.65 -10.70
N ALA A 17 -13.02 -0.52 -10.26
CA ALA A 17 -14.18 -0.59 -11.14
C ALA A 17 -14.18 0.50 -12.22
N ASP A 18 -13.86 1.75 -11.85
CA ASP A 18 -13.78 2.89 -12.77
C ASP A 18 -12.73 2.69 -13.88
N ARG A 19 -11.78 1.78 -13.68
CA ARG A 19 -10.67 1.50 -14.61
C ARG A 19 -10.74 0.13 -15.28
N ASP A 20 -11.77 -0.66 -14.99
CA ASP A 20 -11.85 -2.06 -15.40
C ASP A 20 -10.57 -2.84 -15.02
N ALA A 21 -10.11 -2.65 -13.79
CA ALA A 21 -8.84 -3.19 -13.30
C ALA A 21 -9.03 -4.53 -12.58
N ASP A 22 -8.23 -5.54 -12.94
CA ASP A 22 -8.17 -6.83 -12.25
C ASP A 22 -7.35 -6.77 -10.94
N ALA A 23 -6.50 -5.75 -10.82
CA ALA A 23 -5.58 -5.55 -9.71
C ALA A 23 -5.36 -4.07 -9.42
N VAL A 24 -5.07 -3.74 -8.16
CA VAL A 24 -4.71 -2.38 -7.76
C VAL A 24 -3.49 -2.37 -6.85
N GLN A 25 -2.67 -1.32 -6.99
CA GLN A 25 -1.60 -1.04 -6.05
C GLN A 25 -1.93 0.20 -5.22
N ILE A 26 -1.75 0.13 -3.90
CA ILE A 26 -2.00 1.26 -2.98
C ILE A 26 -0.85 1.47 -2.00
N PHE A 27 -0.83 2.65 -1.38
CA PHE A 27 -0.12 2.86 -0.11
C PHE A 27 -1.12 2.76 1.06
N LEU A 28 -0.71 2.14 2.17
CA LEU A 28 -1.54 2.08 3.38
C LEU A 28 -1.46 3.35 4.25
N ALA A 29 -0.46 4.19 4.02
CA ALA A 29 -0.22 5.45 4.72
C ALA A 29 0.40 6.48 3.77
N ASN A 30 0.69 7.69 4.27
CA ASN A 30 1.42 8.68 3.49
C ASN A 30 2.76 8.09 2.97
N PRO A 31 3.01 8.09 1.65
CA PRO A 31 4.20 7.47 1.06
C PRO A 31 5.54 8.05 1.55
N GLN A 32 5.53 9.27 2.09
CA GLN A 32 6.70 10.01 2.56
C GLN A 32 6.74 10.15 4.09
N SER A 33 6.15 9.20 4.82
CA SER A 33 6.06 9.23 6.29
C SER A 33 6.67 7.99 6.93
N TRP A 34 7.24 8.16 8.14
CA TRP A 34 7.66 7.06 9.01
C TRP A 34 6.55 6.56 9.95
N LYS A 35 5.37 7.18 9.91
CA LYS A 35 4.24 6.74 10.75
C LYS A 35 3.71 5.39 10.22
N PRO A 36 3.48 4.40 11.10
CA PRO A 36 2.94 3.11 10.68
C PRO A 36 1.51 3.29 10.12
N PRO A 37 1.06 2.40 9.22
CA PRO A 37 -0.32 2.40 8.76
C PRO A 37 -1.27 2.10 9.92
N LEU A 38 -2.45 2.71 9.88
CA LEU A 38 -3.53 2.41 10.81
C LEU A 38 -4.41 1.30 10.25
N PRO A 39 -5.04 0.48 11.11
CA PRO A 39 -6.09 -0.44 10.67
C PRO A 39 -7.20 0.31 9.93
N ARG A 40 -7.75 -0.32 8.91
CA ARG A 40 -8.86 0.24 8.12
C ARG A 40 -10.16 -0.48 8.45
N ALA A 41 -11.26 0.27 8.45
CA ALA A 41 -12.60 -0.27 8.72
C ALA A 41 -13.11 -1.18 7.59
N ASP A 42 -12.65 -0.98 6.36
CA ASP A 42 -13.03 -1.72 5.15
C ASP A 42 -12.18 -2.99 4.93
N ALA A 43 -11.30 -3.37 5.86
CA ALA A 43 -10.31 -4.42 5.64
C ALA A 43 -10.92 -5.78 5.24
N ASP A 44 -12.05 -6.17 5.84
CA ASP A 44 -12.70 -7.44 5.53
C ASP A 44 -13.40 -7.43 4.17
N GLU A 45 -14.01 -6.30 3.80
CA GLU A 45 -14.59 -6.09 2.47
C GLU A 45 -13.53 -6.22 1.38
N LEU A 46 -12.39 -5.53 1.54
CA LEU A 46 -11.28 -5.59 0.58
C LEU A 46 -10.73 -7.01 0.43
N LYS A 47 -10.58 -7.75 1.53
CA LYS A 47 -10.12 -9.15 1.52
C LYS A 47 -11.10 -10.10 0.84
N SER A 48 -12.40 -9.82 0.92
CA SER A 48 -13.44 -10.66 0.29
C SER A 48 -13.67 -10.35 -1.19
N SER A 49 -13.08 -9.29 -1.72
CA SER A 49 -13.26 -8.89 -3.12
C SER A 49 -12.44 -9.75 -4.09
N ASP A 50 -12.85 -9.76 -5.36
CA ASP A 50 -12.13 -10.45 -6.43
C ASP A 50 -10.91 -9.66 -6.95
N ILE A 51 -10.63 -8.48 -6.40
CA ILE A 51 -9.53 -7.61 -6.82
C ILE A 51 -8.22 -8.04 -6.14
N ASP A 52 -7.15 -8.15 -6.93
CA ASP A 52 -5.82 -8.37 -6.38
C ASP A 52 -5.24 -7.06 -5.82
N PHE A 53 -4.90 -7.06 -4.53
CA PHE A 53 -4.29 -5.90 -3.87
C PHE A 53 -2.78 -6.06 -3.72
N TYR A 54 -2.05 -5.05 -4.19
CA TYR A 54 -0.63 -4.87 -3.96
C TYR A 54 -0.38 -3.67 -3.04
N VAL A 55 0.45 -3.84 -2.03
CA VAL A 55 0.82 -2.75 -1.11
C VAL A 55 2.24 -2.29 -1.41
N HIS A 56 2.38 -1.02 -1.79
CA HIS A 56 3.69 -0.41 -1.95
C HIS A 56 4.18 0.11 -0.59
N SER A 57 5.41 -0.25 -0.22
CA SER A 57 6.05 0.26 1.01
C SER A 57 6.41 1.74 0.88
N PRO A 58 6.44 2.54 1.97
CA PRO A 58 6.78 3.96 1.90
C PRO A 58 8.15 4.21 1.26
N TYR A 59 8.29 5.33 0.55
CA TYR A 59 9.51 5.66 -0.20
C TYR A 59 10.74 5.87 0.67
N LEU A 60 10.55 6.20 1.95
CA LEU A 60 11.65 6.43 2.88
C LEU A 60 12.37 5.15 3.30
N MET A 61 11.78 3.97 3.01
CA MET A 61 12.37 2.69 3.39
C MET A 61 13.66 2.44 2.63
N ASN A 62 14.78 2.29 3.36
CA ASN A 62 16.07 1.92 2.80
C ASN A 62 16.75 0.89 3.70
N LEU A 63 16.47 -0.39 3.41
CA LEU A 63 17.04 -1.54 4.13
C LEU A 63 18.56 -1.68 3.96
N ALA A 64 19.11 -1.10 2.89
CA ALA A 64 20.53 -1.11 2.56
C ALA A 64 21.31 0.09 3.12
N SER A 65 20.64 1.03 3.80
CA SER A 65 21.30 2.25 4.28
C SER A 65 22.43 1.94 5.26
N PRO A 66 23.62 2.54 5.13
CA PRO A 66 24.67 2.42 6.13
C PRO A 66 24.32 3.17 7.43
N ASN A 67 23.40 4.14 7.37
CA ASN A 67 22.97 4.92 8.52
C ASN A 67 21.96 4.15 9.38
N ASN A 68 22.34 3.82 10.62
CA ASN A 68 21.50 3.08 11.56
C ASN A 68 20.18 3.81 11.89
N ARG A 69 20.16 5.16 11.85
CA ARG A 69 18.95 5.96 12.06
C ARG A 69 17.94 5.84 10.92
N VAL A 70 18.35 5.32 9.76
CA VAL A 70 17.46 5.01 8.62
C VAL A 70 17.17 3.51 8.58
N ARG A 71 18.22 2.67 8.59
CA ARG A 71 18.09 1.22 8.41
C ARG A 71 17.25 0.55 9.48
N ILE A 72 17.37 0.96 10.76
CA ILE A 72 16.62 0.34 11.85
C ILE A 72 15.12 0.67 11.77
N PRO A 73 14.70 1.95 11.61
CA PRO A 73 13.31 2.26 11.31
C PRO A 73 12.78 1.55 10.06
N SER A 74 13.56 1.48 8.96
CA SER A 74 13.12 0.80 7.74
C SER A 74 12.75 -0.67 7.93
N ARG A 75 13.31 -1.35 8.92
CA ARG A 75 12.99 -2.74 9.27
C ARG A 75 11.79 -2.89 10.20
N LYS A 76 11.39 -1.82 10.90
CA LYS A 76 10.40 -1.84 11.99
C LYS A 76 9.06 -1.19 11.64
N THR A 77 9.04 -0.31 10.64
CA THR A 77 7.88 0.55 10.36
C THR A 77 6.77 -0.15 9.55
N LEU A 78 6.98 -1.39 9.12
CA LEU A 78 5.97 -2.25 8.50
C LEU A 78 5.41 -3.26 9.52
#